data_AF-A0A7W8LA99-F1
#
_entry.id   AF-A0A7W8LA99-F1
#
_cell.length_a   1.000
_cell.length_b   1.000
_cell.length_c   1.000
_cell.angle_alpha   90.00
_cell.angle_beta   90.00
_cell.angle_gamma   90.00
#
_symmetry.space_group_name_H-M   'P 1'
#
loop_
_entity.id
_entity.type
_entity.pdbx_description
1 polymer ?
#
loop_
_entity_poly.entity_id
_entity_poly.type
_entity_poly.pdbx_seq_one_letter_code
_entity_poly.pdbx_strand_id
1 'polypeptide(L)'
;MPPSLQAKPLNLQNPSMQENQQHRSVDVFVGVDVGKRHHHAVALDRNGKRLYNNSLPNDEAKLRALITELKAHGQLLFVVDQPATIGALPVAVARDEGVLVAYLPGVAMRRIAALHAGEAKTDARDAAIIAEAARSMPHTLRSLRLADEQLAELTMLCGFDDDLAAQITQTSNRIRGLLTQIHPALERVLGPRLDHPAVLDLLERYPSPAELAAISEKTLANRLTKLAPRMGKSLAAEIVQALGEQAVIVPGTQ
;
A
#
# COMPACT_ATOMS: atom_id res chain seq x y z
N MET A 1 20.90 21.10 -48.07
CA MET A 1 20.76 21.89 -46.83
C MET A 1 19.49 21.43 -46.13
N PRO A 2 19.56 20.77 -44.96
CA PRO A 2 18.39 20.37 -44.20
C PRO A 2 17.81 21.57 -43.43
N PRO A 3 16.49 21.63 -43.18
CA PRO A 3 15.85 22.74 -42.48
C PRO A 3 16.11 22.67 -40.97
N SER A 4 16.42 23.82 -40.39
CA SER A 4 16.68 24.03 -38.96
C SER A 4 15.39 23.89 -38.13
N LEU A 5 15.35 22.86 -37.29
CA LEU A 5 14.36 22.70 -36.22
C LEU A 5 14.64 23.76 -35.13
N GLN A 6 13.83 24.81 -35.09
CA GLN A 6 13.76 25.70 -33.93
C GLN A 6 13.03 24.97 -32.79
N ALA A 7 13.77 24.62 -31.74
CA ALA A 7 13.19 24.13 -30.50
C ALA A 7 12.37 25.26 -29.85
N LYS A 8 11.07 25.02 -29.63
CA LYS A 8 10.24 25.87 -28.75
C LYS A 8 10.84 25.82 -27.34
N PRO A 9 10.97 26.96 -26.62
CA PRO A 9 11.48 26.95 -25.27
C PRO A 9 10.50 26.19 -24.36
N LEU A 10 11.00 25.15 -23.67
CA LEU A 10 10.29 24.52 -22.57
C LEU A 10 10.09 25.56 -21.48
N ASN A 11 8.83 25.89 -21.18
CA ASN A 11 8.45 26.73 -20.06
C ASN A 11 8.70 25.94 -18.75
N LEU A 12 9.94 25.99 -18.26
CA LEU A 12 10.37 25.43 -16.97
C LEU A 12 9.90 26.36 -15.84
N GLN A 13 8.59 26.47 -15.64
CA GLN A 13 8.07 26.96 -14.36
C GLN A 13 8.19 25.84 -13.33
N ASN A 14 8.83 26.13 -12.21
CA ASN A 14 9.02 25.20 -11.10
C ASN A 14 7.67 24.59 -10.66
N PRO A 15 7.52 23.25 -10.60
CA PRO A 15 6.28 22.59 -10.17
C PRO A 15 5.80 23.08 -8.79
N SER A 16 6.75 23.33 -7.88
CA SER A 16 6.50 23.82 -6.53
C SER A 16 5.90 25.23 -6.47
N MET A 17 6.19 26.11 -7.45
CA MET A 17 5.56 27.44 -7.51
C MET A 17 4.11 27.37 -8.00
N GLN A 18 3.82 26.47 -8.94
CA GLN A 18 2.46 26.27 -9.46
C GLN A 18 1.54 25.61 -8.42
N GLU A 19 2.04 24.62 -7.67
CA GLU A 19 1.31 23.98 -6.57
C GLU A 19 0.95 24.97 -5.45
N ASN A 20 1.87 25.88 -5.12
CA ASN A 20 1.65 26.89 -4.09
C ASN A 20 0.67 27.99 -4.56
N GLN A 21 0.65 28.30 -5.86
CA GLN A 21 -0.36 29.19 -6.45
C GLN A 21 -1.75 28.55 -6.51
N GLN A 22 -1.84 27.25 -6.84
CA GLN A 22 -3.11 26.50 -6.83
C GLN A 22 -3.68 26.35 -5.42
N HIS A 23 -2.84 26.10 -4.40
CA HIS A 23 -3.31 26.08 -3.02
C HIS A 23 -3.87 27.44 -2.60
N ARG A 24 -3.24 28.53 -3.04
CA ARG A 24 -3.70 29.89 -2.71
C ARG A 24 -5.08 30.23 -3.26
N SER A 25 -5.55 29.58 -4.31
CA SER A 25 -6.89 29.79 -4.86
C SER A 25 -7.98 28.91 -4.24
N VAL A 26 -7.62 27.96 -3.35
CA VAL A 26 -8.57 27.07 -2.67
C VAL A 26 -9.29 27.78 -1.51
N ASP A 27 -10.62 27.75 -1.52
CA ASP A 27 -11.46 28.33 -0.47
C ASP A 27 -11.93 27.29 0.55
N VAL A 28 -12.08 26.04 0.12
CA VAL A 28 -12.62 24.93 0.92
C VAL A 28 -11.70 23.71 0.86
N PHE A 29 -11.35 23.18 2.03
CA PHE A 29 -10.50 22.01 2.21
C PHE A 29 -11.32 20.85 2.74
N VAL A 30 -11.49 19.82 1.91
CA VAL A 30 -12.27 18.62 2.25
C VAL A 30 -11.31 17.49 2.55
N GLY A 31 -11.25 17.05 3.80
CA GLY A 31 -10.55 15.84 4.21
C GLY A 31 -11.52 14.68 4.34
N VAL A 32 -11.16 13.55 3.72
CA VAL A 32 -11.99 12.35 3.69
C VAL A 32 -11.17 11.16 4.18
N ASP A 33 -11.62 10.58 5.29
CA ASP A 33 -11.14 9.28 5.77
C ASP A 33 -11.98 8.18 5.10
N VAL A 34 -11.35 7.39 4.23
CA VAL A 34 -12.08 6.50 3.33
C VAL A 34 -12.32 5.11 3.96
N GLY A 35 -13.60 4.75 4.19
CA GLY A 35 -14.00 3.41 4.64
C GLY A 35 -14.84 2.63 3.62
N LYS A 36 -14.89 1.28 3.77
CA LYS A 36 -15.52 0.36 2.81
C LYS A 36 -17.01 0.63 2.58
N ARG A 37 -17.76 0.92 3.65
CA ARG A 37 -19.22 1.17 3.61
C ARG A 37 -19.55 2.66 3.73
N HIS A 38 -18.84 3.34 4.61
CA HIS A 38 -18.97 4.76 4.86
C HIS A 38 -17.57 5.35 4.93
N HIS A 39 -17.41 6.51 4.33
CA HIS A 39 -16.33 7.43 4.59
C HIS A 39 -16.75 8.36 5.74
N HIS A 40 -15.80 9.14 6.25
CA HIS A 40 -16.11 10.32 7.03
C HIS A 40 -15.48 11.53 6.36
N ALA A 41 -16.26 12.59 6.16
CA ALA A 41 -15.78 13.79 5.50
C ALA A 41 -15.86 15.00 6.45
N VAL A 42 -14.82 15.82 6.40
CA VAL A 42 -14.75 17.11 7.09
C VAL A 42 -14.38 18.17 6.06
N ALA A 43 -15.13 19.26 6.02
CA ALA A 43 -14.80 20.42 5.20
C ALA A 43 -14.50 21.63 6.09
N LEU A 44 -13.40 22.31 5.79
CA LEU A 44 -12.97 23.54 6.44
C LEU A 44 -12.91 24.66 5.41
N ASP A 45 -13.31 25.87 5.79
CA ASP A 45 -12.97 27.06 5.01
C ASP A 45 -11.50 27.45 5.22
N ARG A 46 -11.05 28.47 4.50
CA ARG A 46 -9.70 29.03 4.62
C ARG A 46 -9.30 29.42 6.05
N ASN A 47 -10.24 29.90 6.84
CA ASN A 47 -10.03 30.33 8.23
C ASN A 47 -10.07 29.17 9.22
N GLY A 48 -10.32 27.94 8.76
CA GLY A 48 -10.47 26.76 9.60
C GLY A 48 -11.87 26.61 10.19
N LYS A 49 -12.86 27.40 9.76
CA LYS A 49 -14.25 27.22 10.15
C LYS A 49 -14.78 25.95 9.50
N ARG A 50 -15.38 25.09 10.31
CA ARG A 50 -15.99 23.84 9.86
C ARG A 50 -17.28 24.12 9.08
N LEU A 51 -17.29 23.71 7.81
CA LEU A 51 -18.45 23.76 6.91
C LEU A 51 -19.21 22.43 6.90
N TYR A 52 -18.50 21.31 7.08
CA TYR A 52 -19.08 19.97 7.09
C TYR A 52 -18.34 19.04 8.05
N ASN A 53 -19.05 18.09 8.66
CA ASN A 53 -18.49 17.02 9.49
C ASN A 53 -19.54 15.91 9.69
N ASN A 54 -19.61 14.95 8.78
CA ASN A 54 -20.54 13.83 8.90
C ASN A 54 -19.97 12.58 8.21
N SER A 55 -20.53 11.43 8.61
CA SER A 55 -20.37 10.19 7.86
C SER A 55 -21.00 10.33 6.47
N LEU A 56 -20.35 9.75 5.47
CA LEU A 56 -20.72 9.81 4.06
C LEU A 56 -20.75 8.38 3.50
N PRO A 57 -21.90 7.85 3.08
CA PRO A 57 -21.96 6.54 2.43
C PRO A 57 -21.03 6.48 1.22
N ASN A 58 -20.41 5.31 0.99
CA ASN A 58 -19.62 5.06 -0.22
C ASN A 58 -20.56 4.87 -1.43
N ASP A 59 -21.11 5.99 -1.90
CA ASP A 59 -22.14 6.10 -2.92
C ASP A 59 -21.87 7.33 -3.80
N GLU A 60 -21.91 7.16 -5.12
CA GLU A 60 -21.60 8.22 -6.07
C GLU A 60 -22.54 9.43 -5.94
N ALA A 61 -23.85 9.19 -5.81
CA ALA A 61 -24.82 10.28 -5.73
C ALA A 61 -24.64 11.11 -4.46
N LYS A 62 -24.30 10.46 -3.34
CA LYS A 62 -23.96 11.15 -2.08
C LYS A 62 -22.65 11.94 -2.19
N LEU A 63 -21.62 11.39 -2.82
CA LEU A 63 -20.36 12.08 -3.07
C LEU A 63 -20.57 13.34 -3.93
N ARG A 64 -21.31 13.21 -5.04
CA ARG A 64 -21.64 14.35 -5.92
C ARG A 64 -22.45 15.42 -5.21
N ALA A 65 -23.45 15.02 -4.42
CA ALA A 65 -24.27 15.95 -3.66
C ALA A 65 -23.42 16.78 -2.68
N LEU A 66 -22.54 16.12 -1.92
CA LEU A 66 -21.61 16.80 -1.01
C LEU A 66 -20.69 17.77 -1.74
N ILE A 67 -20.08 17.34 -2.85
CA ILE A 67 -19.17 18.18 -3.63
C ILE A 67 -19.91 19.40 -4.20
N THR A 68 -21.12 19.19 -4.72
CA THR A 68 -21.96 20.26 -5.28
C THR A 68 -22.34 21.28 -4.22
N GLU A 69 -22.74 20.83 -3.03
CA GLU A 69 -23.06 21.69 -1.88
C GLU A 69 -21.84 22.55 -1.50
N LEU A 70 -20.67 21.92 -1.36
CA LEU A 70 -19.47 22.60 -0.92
C LEU A 70 -18.92 23.58 -1.97
N LYS A 71 -19.09 23.30 -3.27
CA LYS A 71 -18.71 24.21 -4.37
C LYS A 71 -19.38 25.58 -4.28
N ALA A 72 -20.53 25.69 -3.62
CA ALA A 72 -21.17 26.99 -3.38
C ALA A 72 -20.31 27.94 -2.52
N HIS A 73 -19.30 27.41 -1.81
CA HIS A 73 -18.39 28.16 -0.97
C HIS A 73 -17.05 28.53 -1.64
N GLY A 74 -16.83 28.14 -2.91
CA GLY A 74 -15.64 28.52 -3.68
C GLY A 74 -14.89 27.32 -4.27
N GLN A 75 -13.58 27.48 -4.53
CA GLN A 75 -12.76 26.40 -5.09
C GLN A 75 -12.42 25.36 -4.02
N LEU A 76 -12.64 24.08 -4.35
CA LEU A 76 -12.41 22.96 -3.44
C LEU A 76 -11.04 22.31 -3.68
N LEU A 77 -10.44 21.86 -2.59
CA LEU A 77 -9.41 20.83 -2.58
C LEU A 77 -9.94 19.60 -1.81
N PHE A 78 -10.10 18.50 -2.52
CA PHE A 78 -10.57 17.22 -2.00
C PHE A 78 -9.38 16.30 -1.71
N VAL A 79 -9.23 15.85 -0.46
CA VAL A 79 -8.05 15.12 0.01
C VAL A 79 -8.46 13.81 0.68
N VAL A 80 -7.87 12.72 0.23
CA VAL A 80 -8.04 11.37 0.80
C VAL A 80 -6.75 10.86 1.45
N ASP A 81 -6.85 9.91 2.38
CA ASP A 81 -5.69 9.19 2.93
C ASP A 81 -5.25 8.01 2.05
N GLN A 82 -6.18 7.38 1.33
CA GLN A 82 -5.93 6.22 0.47
C GLN A 82 -6.58 6.36 -0.92
N PRO A 83 -5.84 6.80 -1.96
CA PRO A 83 -6.42 7.10 -3.26
C PRO A 83 -6.67 5.86 -4.16
N ALA A 84 -5.99 4.74 -3.90
CA ALA A 84 -5.92 3.60 -4.81
C ALA A 84 -7.02 2.56 -4.65
N THR A 85 -7.46 2.34 -3.42
CA THR A 85 -8.37 1.24 -3.06
C THR A 85 -9.73 1.81 -2.70
N ILE A 86 -9.99 2.04 -1.42
CA ILE A 86 -11.29 2.51 -0.92
C ILE A 86 -11.59 3.93 -1.42
N GLY A 87 -10.56 4.77 -1.63
CA GLY A 87 -10.73 6.14 -2.13
C GLY A 87 -10.82 6.27 -3.64
N ALA A 88 -10.76 5.18 -4.42
CA ALA A 88 -10.80 5.25 -5.88
C ALA A 88 -12.08 5.95 -6.41
N LEU A 89 -13.26 5.57 -5.89
CA LEU A 89 -14.52 6.20 -6.28
C LEU A 89 -14.60 7.67 -5.82
N PRO A 90 -14.36 8.04 -4.54
CA PRO A 90 -14.31 9.44 -4.11
C PRO A 90 -13.39 10.31 -4.96
N VAL A 91 -12.19 9.82 -5.31
CA VAL A 91 -11.23 10.51 -6.17
C VAL A 91 -11.78 10.69 -7.58
N ALA A 92 -12.36 9.63 -8.17
CA ALA A 92 -12.93 9.68 -9.50
C ALA A 92 -14.10 10.68 -9.59
N VAL A 93 -15.02 10.66 -8.61
CA VAL A 93 -16.16 11.58 -8.55
C VAL A 93 -15.69 13.02 -8.35
N ALA A 94 -14.76 13.28 -7.44
CA ALA A 94 -14.22 14.63 -7.24
C ALA A 94 -13.55 15.18 -8.52
N ARG A 95 -12.85 14.32 -9.26
CA ARG A 95 -12.24 14.67 -10.55
C ARG A 95 -13.27 14.96 -11.64
N ASP A 96 -14.29 14.12 -11.76
CA ASP A 96 -15.39 14.31 -12.73
C ASP A 96 -16.15 15.62 -12.45
N GLU A 97 -16.27 15.97 -11.16
CA GLU A 97 -16.79 17.26 -10.71
C GLU A 97 -15.82 18.44 -10.92
N GLY A 98 -14.64 18.24 -11.50
CA GLY A 98 -13.66 19.30 -11.77
C GLY A 98 -13.03 19.91 -10.51
N VAL A 99 -13.03 19.19 -9.39
CA VAL A 99 -12.42 19.63 -8.13
C VAL A 99 -10.93 19.28 -8.11
N LEU A 100 -10.12 20.10 -7.43
CA LEU A 100 -8.71 19.77 -7.21
C LEU A 100 -8.63 18.57 -6.26
N VAL A 101 -7.86 17.54 -6.63
CA VAL A 101 -7.71 16.35 -5.81
C VAL A 101 -6.26 16.17 -5.38
N ALA A 102 -6.07 15.76 -4.13
CA ALA A 102 -4.78 15.39 -3.57
C ALA A 102 -4.93 14.19 -2.63
N TYR A 103 -3.81 13.62 -2.19
CA TYR A 103 -3.80 12.67 -1.07
C TYR A 103 -2.77 13.06 -0.01
N LEU A 104 -3.04 12.69 1.23
CA LEU A 104 -2.14 12.86 2.36
C LEU A 104 -1.43 11.51 2.63
N PRO A 105 -0.11 11.39 2.37
CA PRO A 105 0.61 10.14 2.60
C PRO A 105 0.54 9.68 4.06
N GLY A 106 0.37 8.38 4.31
CA GLY A 106 0.23 7.82 5.65
C GLY A 106 1.41 8.08 6.61
N VAL A 107 2.61 8.36 6.09
CA VAL A 107 3.75 8.81 6.91
C VAL A 107 3.53 10.23 7.44
N ALA A 108 3.03 11.15 6.60
CA ALA A 108 2.71 12.51 7.00
C ALA A 108 1.51 12.52 7.96
N MET A 109 0.45 11.78 7.65
CA MET A 109 -0.73 11.62 8.51
C MET A 109 -0.34 11.14 9.91
N ARG A 110 0.47 10.08 10.04
CA ARG A 110 0.95 9.57 11.34
C ARG A 110 1.72 10.61 12.15
N ARG A 111 2.57 11.42 11.50
CA ARG A 111 3.31 12.50 12.17
C ARG A 111 2.38 13.58 12.71
N ILE A 112 1.35 13.95 11.95
CA ILE A 112 0.38 14.97 12.35
C ILE A 112 -0.55 14.44 13.46
N ALA A 113 -0.98 13.18 13.36
CA ALA A 113 -1.79 12.51 14.39
C ALA A 113 -1.04 12.40 15.72
N ALA A 114 0.28 12.18 15.70
CA ALA A 114 1.11 12.12 16.91
C ALA A 114 1.14 13.43 17.71
N LEU A 115 0.87 14.58 17.08
CA LEU A 115 0.73 15.88 17.78
C LEU A 115 -0.53 15.95 18.67
N HIS A 116 -1.44 14.99 18.52
CA HIS A 116 -2.70 14.88 19.24
C HIS A 116 -2.75 13.61 20.11
N ALA A 117 -1.59 13.15 20.60
CA ALA A 117 -1.48 11.91 21.38
C ALA A 117 -2.35 11.94 22.65
N GLY A 118 -3.11 10.87 22.89
CA GLY A 118 -3.98 10.71 24.08
C GLY A 118 -5.48 10.71 23.78
N GLU A 119 -5.90 11.20 22.62
CA GLU A 119 -7.29 11.12 22.16
C GLU A 119 -7.58 9.76 21.48
N ALA A 120 -8.79 9.23 21.64
CA ALA A 120 -9.23 8.01 20.96
C ALA A 120 -9.21 8.17 19.43
N LYS A 121 -8.90 7.09 18.70
CA LYS A 121 -8.97 7.08 17.24
C LYS A 121 -10.43 7.06 16.79
N THR A 122 -10.83 8.01 15.95
CA THR A 122 -12.17 8.08 15.35
C THR A 122 -12.08 8.55 13.90
N ASP A 123 -12.96 8.03 13.03
CA ASP A 123 -12.97 8.38 11.60
C ASP A 123 -13.20 9.90 11.39
N ALA A 124 -14.01 10.51 12.25
CA ALA A 124 -14.24 11.97 12.25
C ALA A 124 -12.98 12.79 12.53
N ARG A 125 -12.12 12.27 13.39
CA ARG A 125 -10.85 12.90 13.74
C ARG A 125 -9.84 12.74 12.63
N ASP A 126 -9.73 11.56 12.04
CA ASP A 126 -8.81 11.30 10.93
C ASP A 126 -9.18 12.18 9.73
N ALA A 127 -10.48 12.30 9.40
CA ALA A 127 -10.97 13.24 8.39
C ALA A 127 -10.66 14.71 8.71
N ALA A 128 -10.78 15.13 9.98
CA ALA A 128 -10.43 16.48 10.41
C ALA A 128 -8.93 16.77 10.31
N ILE A 129 -8.08 15.81 10.65
CA ILE A 129 -6.62 15.90 10.49
C ILE A 129 -6.26 16.09 9.01
N ILE A 130 -6.90 15.33 8.12
CA ILE A 130 -6.67 15.44 6.67
C ILE A 130 -7.07 16.84 6.17
N ALA A 131 -8.26 17.32 6.55
CA ALA A 131 -8.75 18.64 6.15
C ALA A 131 -7.84 19.77 6.65
N GLU A 132 -7.39 19.68 7.90
CA GLU A 132 -6.50 20.67 8.50
C GLU A 132 -5.10 20.62 7.86
N ALA A 133 -4.56 19.44 7.59
CA ALA A 133 -3.29 19.29 6.87
C ALA A 133 -3.37 19.89 5.45
N ALA A 134 -4.49 19.68 4.77
CA ALA A 134 -4.72 20.28 3.46
C ALA A 134 -4.73 21.81 3.51
N ARG A 135 -5.32 22.39 4.57
CA ARG A 135 -5.44 23.83 4.77
C ARG A 135 -4.12 24.49 5.17
N SER A 136 -3.42 23.95 6.17
CA SER A 136 -2.27 24.60 6.80
C SER A 136 -0.90 24.04 6.38
N MET A 137 -0.84 22.83 5.83
CA MET A 137 0.40 22.13 5.49
C MET A 137 0.39 21.57 4.06
N PRO A 138 0.15 22.39 3.01
CA PRO A 138 0.01 21.90 1.63
C PRO A 138 1.22 21.13 1.09
N HIS A 139 2.42 21.44 1.58
CA HIS A 139 3.67 20.74 1.21
C HIS A 139 3.68 19.25 1.63
N THR A 140 2.79 18.84 2.53
CA THR A 140 2.64 17.44 2.94
C THR A 140 1.77 16.64 1.98
N LEU A 141 1.02 17.30 1.11
CA LEU A 141 0.10 16.67 0.16
C LEU A 141 0.83 16.19 -1.10
N ARG A 142 0.15 15.34 -1.86
CA ARG A 142 0.55 14.91 -3.20
C ARG A 142 -0.62 15.14 -4.15
N SER A 143 -0.41 15.96 -5.17
CA SER A 143 -1.46 16.30 -6.14
C SER A 143 -1.81 15.10 -7.03
N LEU A 144 -3.10 14.92 -7.31
CA LEU A 144 -3.64 13.86 -8.15
C LEU A 144 -4.24 14.46 -9.43
N ARG A 145 -3.41 15.07 -10.28
CA ARG A 145 -3.85 15.77 -11.52
C ARG A 145 -4.50 14.82 -12.54
N LEU A 146 -5.40 15.39 -13.37
CA LEU A 146 -6.19 14.74 -14.43
C LEU A 146 -5.38 14.20 -15.63
N ALA A 147 -4.10 14.58 -15.78
CA ALA A 147 -3.32 14.22 -16.97
C ALA A 147 -2.83 12.75 -16.99
N ASP A 148 -2.98 12.02 -15.88
CA ASP A 148 -2.30 10.75 -15.72
C ASP A 148 -3.31 9.59 -15.55
N GLU A 149 -3.96 9.20 -16.65
CA GLU A 149 -4.55 7.85 -16.78
C GLU A 149 -3.49 6.79 -16.41
N GLN A 150 -2.25 7.04 -16.80
CA GLN A 150 -1.06 6.28 -16.40
C GLN A 150 -0.83 6.26 -14.88
N LEU A 151 -1.17 7.33 -14.14
CA LEU A 151 -1.07 7.36 -12.68
C LEU A 151 -2.24 6.59 -12.06
N ALA A 152 -3.44 6.64 -12.64
CA ALA A 152 -4.55 5.80 -12.19
C ALA A 152 -4.25 4.31 -12.42
N GLU A 153 -3.73 3.94 -13.59
CA GLU A 153 -3.24 2.60 -13.90
C GLU A 153 -2.09 2.17 -12.98
N LEU A 154 -1.09 3.02 -12.79
CA LEU A 154 0.02 2.74 -11.87
C LEU A 154 -0.46 2.58 -10.44
N THR A 155 -1.44 3.37 -10.02
CA THR A 155 -2.04 3.28 -8.69
C THR A 155 -2.81 1.96 -8.52
N MET A 156 -3.53 1.50 -9.54
CA MET A 156 -4.15 0.17 -9.54
C MET A 156 -3.11 -0.94 -9.49
N LEU A 157 -2.03 -0.84 -10.28
CA LEU A 157 -0.91 -1.78 -10.27
C LEU A 157 -0.22 -1.85 -8.91
N CYS A 158 0.05 -0.71 -8.28
CA CYS A 158 0.60 -0.67 -6.92
C CYS A 158 -0.35 -1.33 -5.90
N GLY A 159 -1.66 -1.15 -6.06
CA GLY A 159 -2.65 -1.84 -5.23
C GLY A 159 -2.60 -3.37 -5.41
N PHE A 160 -2.44 -3.85 -6.65
CA PHE A 160 -2.24 -5.27 -6.92
C PHE A 160 -0.92 -5.80 -6.33
N ASP A 161 0.16 -5.03 -6.40
CA ASP A 161 1.45 -5.40 -5.81
C ASP A 161 1.36 -5.51 -4.28
N ASP A 162 0.67 -4.57 -3.63
CA ASP A 162 0.42 -4.60 -2.18
C ASP A 162 -0.41 -5.84 -1.77
N ASP A 163 -1.48 -6.14 -2.52
CA ASP A 163 -2.29 -7.34 -2.31
C ASP A 163 -1.47 -8.62 -2.51
N LEU A 164 -0.61 -8.67 -3.53
CA LEU A 164 0.28 -9.80 -3.78
C LEU A 164 1.31 -9.97 -2.66
N ALA A 165 1.90 -8.87 -2.16
CA ALA A 165 2.82 -8.91 -1.03
C ALA A 165 2.14 -9.43 0.25
N ALA A 166 0.88 -9.06 0.49
CA ALA A 166 0.08 -9.59 1.59
C ALA A 166 -0.19 -11.09 1.42
N GLN A 167 -0.53 -11.54 0.20
CA GLN A 167 -0.73 -12.97 -0.11
C GLN A 167 0.55 -13.80 0.06
N ILE A 168 1.71 -13.29 -0.37
CA ILE A 168 3.01 -13.94 -0.17
C ILE A 168 3.30 -14.10 1.33
N THR A 169 3.06 -13.05 2.11
CA THR A 169 3.27 -13.08 3.57
C THR A 169 2.32 -14.09 4.23
N GLN A 170 1.04 -14.07 3.87
CA GLN A 170 0.05 -15.00 4.41
C GLN A 170 0.39 -16.46 4.07
N THR A 171 0.79 -16.72 2.83
CA THR A 171 1.17 -18.06 2.35
C THR A 171 2.43 -18.55 3.06
N SER A 172 3.45 -17.71 3.17
CA SER A 172 4.67 -18.02 3.92
C SER A 172 4.36 -18.38 5.37
N ASN A 173 3.54 -17.58 6.06
CA ASN A 173 3.14 -17.87 7.45
C ASN A 173 2.35 -19.17 7.58
N ARG A 174 1.52 -19.51 6.59
CA ARG A 174 0.79 -20.79 6.56
C ARG A 174 1.74 -21.97 6.39
N ILE A 175 2.73 -21.89 5.50
CA ILE A 175 3.76 -22.94 5.33
C ILE A 175 4.54 -23.11 6.64
N ARG A 176 4.97 -22.01 7.28
CA ARG A 176 5.68 -22.06 8.58
C ARG A 176 4.83 -22.69 9.67
N GLY A 177 3.53 -22.36 9.73
CA GLY A 177 2.59 -22.97 10.67
C GLY A 177 2.48 -24.48 10.48
N LEU A 178 2.37 -24.93 9.22
CA LEU A 178 2.35 -26.36 8.89
C LEU A 178 3.66 -27.05 9.27
N LEU A 179 4.82 -26.48 8.90
CA LEU A 179 6.13 -27.02 9.27
C LEU A 179 6.32 -27.05 10.79
N THR A 180 5.85 -26.04 11.52
CA THR A 180 5.89 -26.05 13.00
C THR A 180 5.00 -27.14 13.57
N GLN A 181 3.87 -27.45 12.94
CA GLN A 181 2.98 -28.52 13.37
C GLN A 181 3.58 -29.91 13.13
N ILE A 182 4.23 -30.15 11.99
CA ILE A 182 4.68 -31.49 11.60
C ILE A 182 6.16 -31.76 11.87
N HIS A 183 7.01 -30.73 11.84
CA HIS A 183 8.47 -30.84 11.96
C HIS A 183 9.17 -29.53 12.39
N PRO A 184 9.06 -29.08 13.66
CA PRO A 184 9.63 -27.81 14.15
C PRO A 184 11.12 -27.60 13.85
N ALA A 185 11.94 -28.66 13.92
CA ALA A 185 13.37 -28.55 13.61
C ALA A 185 13.63 -28.14 12.16
N LEU A 186 12.80 -28.61 11.23
CA LEU A 186 12.90 -28.29 9.81
C LEU A 186 12.37 -26.88 9.54
N GLU A 187 11.34 -26.43 10.27
CA GLU A 187 10.89 -25.03 10.22
C GLU A 187 12.01 -24.05 10.56
N ARG A 188 12.82 -24.33 11.60
CA ARG A 188 13.95 -23.46 11.98
C ARG A 188 14.95 -23.25 10.84
N VAL A 189 15.11 -24.24 9.97
CA VAL A 189 16.03 -24.20 8.83
C VAL A 189 15.38 -23.56 7.60
N LEU A 190 14.16 -23.98 7.23
CA LEU A 190 13.51 -23.56 5.99
C LEU A 190 12.68 -22.28 6.14
N GLY A 191 12.04 -22.08 7.29
CA GLY A 191 11.10 -21.00 7.58
C GLY A 191 11.65 -19.60 7.32
N PRO A 192 12.87 -19.26 7.79
CA PRO A 192 13.50 -17.97 7.51
C PRO A 192 13.88 -17.72 6.04
N ARG A 193 13.75 -18.74 5.17
CA ARG A 193 14.26 -18.74 3.79
C ARG A 193 13.17 -19.11 2.77
N LEU A 194 11.89 -19.05 3.15
CA LEU A 194 10.77 -19.40 2.28
C LEU A 194 10.58 -18.44 1.09
N ASP A 195 11.18 -17.26 1.14
CA ASP A 195 11.27 -16.31 0.03
C ASP A 195 12.39 -16.67 -0.97
N HIS A 196 13.30 -17.58 -0.61
CA HIS A 196 14.42 -17.94 -1.45
C HIS A 196 14.00 -18.96 -2.53
N PRO A 197 14.24 -18.70 -3.84
CA PRO A 197 13.78 -19.57 -4.94
C PRO A 197 14.23 -21.03 -4.80
N ALA A 198 15.45 -21.28 -4.33
CA ALA A 198 15.96 -22.63 -4.09
C ALA A 198 15.17 -23.42 -3.04
N VAL A 199 14.63 -22.75 -2.01
CA VAL A 199 13.83 -23.40 -0.95
C VAL A 199 12.42 -23.70 -1.47
N LEU A 200 11.82 -22.77 -2.21
CA LEU A 200 10.54 -23.00 -2.88
C LEU A 200 10.61 -24.15 -3.87
N ASP A 201 11.62 -24.15 -4.74
CA ASP A 201 11.87 -25.23 -5.71
C ASP A 201 12.09 -26.60 -5.03
N LEU A 202 12.71 -26.59 -3.85
CA LEU A 202 12.89 -27.80 -3.05
C LEU A 202 11.55 -28.30 -2.49
N LEU A 203 10.75 -27.42 -1.89
CA LEU A 203 9.45 -27.75 -1.29
C LEU A 203 8.39 -28.11 -2.33
N GLU A 204 8.43 -27.55 -3.53
CA GLU A 204 7.54 -27.97 -4.63
C GLU A 204 7.83 -29.41 -5.07
N ARG A 205 9.09 -29.84 -4.98
CA ARG A 205 9.54 -31.15 -5.45
C ARG A 205 9.49 -32.23 -4.38
N TYR A 206 9.68 -31.84 -3.12
CA TYR A 206 9.66 -32.69 -1.95
C TYR A 206 8.84 -31.97 -0.86
N PRO A 207 7.49 -32.02 -0.92
CA PRO A 207 6.61 -31.19 -0.12
C PRO A 207 6.46 -31.65 1.33
N SER A 208 6.97 -32.84 1.68
CA SER A 208 6.89 -33.38 3.03
C SER A 208 8.25 -33.70 3.63
N PRO A 209 8.39 -33.67 4.98
CA PRO A 209 9.63 -34.05 5.64
C PRO A 209 10.05 -35.48 5.33
N ALA A 210 9.09 -36.40 5.11
CA ALA A 210 9.38 -37.78 4.73
C ALA A 210 10.04 -37.87 3.34
N GLU A 211 9.54 -37.11 2.36
CA GLU A 211 10.16 -37.07 1.04
C GLU A 211 11.55 -36.43 1.06
N LEU A 212 11.76 -35.41 1.88
CA LEU A 212 13.08 -34.80 2.08
C LEU A 212 14.06 -35.76 2.78
N ALA A 213 13.59 -36.59 3.71
CA ALA A 213 14.40 -37.60 4.38
C ALA A 213 14.74 -38.80 3.49
N ALA A 214 13.91 -39.09 2.47
CA ALA A 214 14.12 -40.19 1.54
C ALA A 214 15.26 -39.94 0.54
N ILE A 215 15.74 -38.70 0.41
CA ILE A 215 16.79 -38.32 -0.54
C ILE A 215 18.14 -38.06 0.15
N SER A 216 19.22 -38.32 -0.59
CA SER A 216 20.57 -38.11 -0.05
C SER A 216 20.94 -36.64 0.07
N GLU A 217 21.80 -36.31 1.04
CA GLU A 217 22.40 -34.96 1.18
C GLU A 217 23.03 -34.47 -0.13
N LYS A 218 23.71 -35.36 -0.86
CA LYS A 218 24.30 -35.05 -2.17
C LYS A 218 23.24 -34.62 -3.19
N THR A 219 22.07 -35.28 -3.19
CA THR A 219 20.94 -34.93 -4.07
C THR A 219 20.35 -33.58 -3.68
N LEU A 220 20.14 -33.33 -2.39
CA LEU A 220 19.69 -32.04 -1.85
C LEU A 220 20.64 -30.91 -2.27
N ALA A 221 21.94 -31.08 -1.99
CA ALA A 221 22.98 -30.10 -2.32
C ALA A 221 23.02 -29.81 -3.82
N ASN A 222 23.01 -30.85 -4.66
CA ASN A 222 23.01 -30.69 -6.12
C ASN A 222 21.78 -29.93 -6.62
N ARG A 223 20.62 -30.09 -5.98
CA ARG A 223 19.40 -29.35 -6.35
C ARG A 223 19.49 -27.90 -5.90
N LEU A 224 19.77 -27.69 -4.60
CA LEU A 224 19.84 -26.35 -4.01
C LEU A 224 20.91 -25.49 -4.68
N THR A 225 22.08 -26.04 -5.01
CA THR A 225 23.17 -25.29 -5.66
C THR A 225 22.80 -24.74 -7.04
N LYS A 226 21.79 -25.30 -7.73
CA LYS A 226 21.32 -24.75 -9.02
C LYS A 226 20.75 -23.33 -8.88
N LEU A 227 20.05 -23.07 -7.78
CA LEU A 227 19.39 -21.78 -7.52
C LEU A 227 20.01 -21.01 -6.34
N ALA A 228 20.87 -21.66 -5.55
CA ALA A 228 21.60 -21.10 -4.42
C ALA A 228 23.08 -21.54 -4.41
N PRO A 229 23.92 -21.06 -5.35
CA PRO A 229 25.29 -21.57 -5.52
C PRO A 229 26.18 -21.42 -4.27
N ARG A 230 25.97 -20.34 -3.51
CA ARG A 230 26.79 -19.99 -2.34
C ARG A 230 26.39 -20.69 -1.05
N MET A 231 25.12 -21.10 -0.91
CA MET A 231 24.59 -21.67 0.33
C MET A 231 23.98 -23.07 0.18
N GLY A 232 23.80 -23.58 -1.04
CA GLY A 232 23.04 -24.81 -1.26
C GLY A 232 23.64 -26.04 -0.57
N LYS A 233 24.98 -26.12 -0.47
CA LYS A 233 25.66 -27.22 0.24
C LYS A 233 25.47 -27.13 1.76
N SER A 234 25.66 -25.94 2.35
CA SER A 234 25.47 -25.77 3.79
C SER A 234 24.01 -25.97 4.18
N LEU A 235 23.08 -25.46 3.37
CA LEU A 235 21.65 -25.63 3.59
C LEU A 235 21.22 -27.11 3.48
N ALA A 236 21.78 -27.89 2.57
CA ALA A 236 21.53 -29.32 2.50
C ALA A 236 21.95 -30.05 3.78
N ALA A 237 23.13 -29.73 4.32
CA ALA A 237 23.60 -30.29 5.58
C ALA A 237 22.71 -29.87 6.76
N GLU A 238 22.31 -28.59 6.84
CA GLU A 238 21.36 -28.08 7.85
C GLU A 238 20.02 -28.84 7.80
N ILE A 239 19.49 -29.12 6.60
CA ILE A 239 18.24 -29.86 6.40
C ILE A 239 18.36 -31.30 6.90
N VAL A 240 19.42 -32.02 6.49
CA VAL A 240 19.63 -33.42 6.90
C VAL A 240 19.82 -33.52 8.41
N GLN A 241 20.56 -32.58 9.01
CA GLN A 241 20.69 -32.49 10.45
C GLN A 241 19.33 -32.27 11.12
N ALA A 242 18.55 -31.29 10.65
CA ALA A 242 17.24 -30.99 11.22
C ALA A 242 16.27 -32.18 11.14
N LEU A 243 16.24 -32.90 10.01
CA LEU A 243 15.42 -34.11 9.85
C LEU A 243 15.80 -35.21 10.85
N GLY A 244 17.08 -35.31 11.21
CA GLY A 244 17.57 -36.26 12.21
C GLY A 244 17.19 -35.92 13.65
N GLU A 245 16.74 -34.69 13.94
CA GLU A 245 16.40 -34.26 15.30
C GLU A 245 15.03 -34.77 15.78
N GLN A 246 14.15 -35.21 14.87
CA GLN A 246 12.81 -35.65 15.20
C GLN A 246 12.58 -37.11 14.79
N ALA A 247 12.56 -38.00 15.78
CA ALA A 247 12.28 -39.42 15.55
C ALA A 247 10.78 -39.77 15.57
N VAL A 248 9.94 -38.91 16.16
CA VAL A 248 8.49 -39.14 16.28
C VAL A 248 7.78 -38.61 15.04
N ILE A 249 7.03 -39.49 14.38
CA ILE A 249 6.20 -39.15 13.22
C ILE A 249 4.89 -38.53 13.71
N VAL A 250 4.59 -37.33 13.24
CA VAL A 250 3.33 -36.62 13.52
C VAL A 250 2.35 -36.89 12.37
N PRO A 251 1.02 -36.98 12.63
CA PRO A 251 0.05 -37.04 11.54
C PRO A 251 0.19 -35.82 10.59
N GLY A 252 0.32 -36.08 9.28
CA GLY A 252 0.58 -35.04 8.26
C GLY A 252 2.04 -34.89 7.83
N THR A 253 2.93 -35.79 8.26
CA THR A 253 4.34 -35.83 7.80
C THR A 253 4.55 -36.53 6.44
N GLN A 254 3.51 -37.17 5.89
CA GLN A 254 3.52 -37.83 4.57
C GLN A 254 3.02 -36.89 3.47
#